data_AF-A0A7X3ZG35-F1
#
_entry.id   AF-A0A7X3ZG35-F1
#
_cell.length_a   1.000
_cell.length_b   1.000
_cell.length_c   1.000
_cell.angle_alpha   90.00
_cell.angle_beta   90.00
_cell.angle_gamma   90.00
#
_symmetry.space_group_name_H-M   'P 1'
#
loop_
_entity.id
_entity.type
_entity.pdbx_description
1 polymer ?
#
loop_
_entity_poly.entity_id
_entity_poly.type
_entity_poly.pdbx_seq_one_letter_code
_entity_poly.pdbx_strand_id
1 'polypeptide(L)'
;MPKLFGRNFTRRQLLNRVGDISQLMYARRAERREGFERGADLIDVFNASGLGFSVLPGRALDIASAHYKGQSLCFRSGPGDVGPAFH
;
A
#
# COMPACT_ATOMS: atom_id res chain seq x y z
N MET A 1 1.18 21.77 4.84
CA MET A 1 1.31 20.91 6.05
C MET A 1 0.38 19.72 5.88
N PRO A 2 0.83 18.46 6.06
CA PRO A 2 -0.08 17.32 6.08
C PRO A 2 -1.10 17.42 7.21
N LYS A 3 -2.36 17.03 6.93
CA LYS A 3 -3.42 16.87 7.93
C LYS A 3 -3.50 15.40 8.34
N LEU A 4 -3.09 15.09 9.57
CA LEU A 4 -3.11 13.75 10.15
C LEU A 4 -3.92 13.77 11.45
N PHE A 5 -4.77 12.77 11.67
CA PHE A 5 -5.54 12.62 12.93
C PHE A 5 -6.30 13.89 13.36
N GLY A 6 -6.87 14.61 12.39
CA GLY A 6 -7.63 15.84 12.62
C GLY A 6 -6.78 17.10 12.86
N ARG A 7 -5.45 17.03 12.79
CA ARG A 7 -4.54 18.16 13.05
C ARG A 7 -3.56 18.39 11.90
N ASN A 8 -3.11 19.63 11.74
CA ASN A 8 -2.03 19.96 10.81
C ASN A 8 -0.68 19.80 11.50
N PHE A 9 0.25 19.11 10.84
CA PHE A 9 1.60 18.91 11.35
C PHE A 9 2.64 19.49 10.39
N THR A 10 3.74 20.02 10.95
CA THR A 10 4.99 20.23 10.20
C THR A 10 5.78 18.93 10.11
N ARG A 11 6.69 18.85 9.13
CA ARG A 11 7.66 17.75 9.04
C ARG A 11 8.45 17.56 10.35
N ARG A 12 8.95 18.65 10.94
CA ARG A 12 9.69 18.61 12.23
C ARG A 12 8.84 18.01 13.35
N GLN A 13 7.58 18.43 13.47
CA GLN A 13 6.67 17.92 14.49
C GLN A 13 6.41 16.41 14.36
N LEU A 14 6.34 15.89 13.13
CA LEU A 14 6.18 14.45 12.90
C LEU A 14 7.45 13.69 13.28
N LEU A 15 8.61 14.14 12.79
CA LEU A 15 9.90 13.47 13.06
C LEU A 15 10.28 13.48 14.55
N ASN A 16 9.84 14.47 15.32
CA ASN A 16 10.05 14.48 16.77
C ASN A 16 9.14 13.51 17.54
N ARG A 17 8.13 12.90 16.89
CA ARG A 17 7.13 12.02 17.52
C ARG A 17 7.27 10.55 17.17
N VAL A 18 8.01 10.24 16.10
CA VAL A 18 8.20 8.87 15.63
C VAL A 18 9.69 8.57 15.56
N GLY A 19 10.08 7.37 15.96
CA GLY A 19 11.46 6.91 15.77
C GLY A 19 11.80 6.71 14.29
N ASP A 20 10.82 6.23 13.51
CA ASP A 20 10.96 5.97 12.08
C ASP A 20 9.73 6.49 11.32
N ILE A 21 9.95 7.18 10.19
CA ILE A 21 8.87 7.77 9.40
C ILE A 21 7.95 6.71 8.77
N SER A 22 8.44 5.49 8.61
CA SER A 22 7.67 4.34 8.12
C SER A 22 6.55 3.90 9.05
N GLN A 23 6.53 4.38 10.30
CA GLN A 23 5.34 4.31 11.15
C GLN A 23 4.15 5.09 10.56
N LEU A 24 4.41 6.18 9.83
CA LEU A 24 3.38 7.06 9.26
C LEU A 24 3.19 6.88 7.77
N MET A 25 4.23 6.51 7.01
CA MET A 25 4.12 6.33 5.58
C MET A 25 5.26 5.47 5.02
N TYR A 26 4.95 4.60 4.07
CA TYR A 26 5.96 3.75 3.46
C TYR A 26 5.59 3.37 2.02
N ALA A 27 6.61 2.95 1.28
CA ALA A 27 6.51 2.10 0.11
C ALA A 27 7.43 0.90 0.36
N ARG A 28 6.90 -0.32 0.42
CA ARG A 28 7.64 -1.53 0.80
C ARG A 28 7.44 -2.61 -0.26
N ARG A 29 8.52 -3.22 -0.72
CA ARG A 29 8.45 -4.38 -1.61
C ARG A 29 8.20 -5.65 -0.79
N ALA A 30 7.34 -6.51 -1.30
CA ALA A 30 7.05 -7.82 -0.74
C ALA A 30 6.81 -8.84 -1.87
N GLU A 31 6.82 -10.12 -1.51
CA GLU A 31 6.51 -11.22 -2.41
C GLU A 31 5.41 -12.07 -1.77
N ARG A 32 4.40 -12.44 -2.56
CA ARG A 32 3.34 -13.36 -2.14
C ARG A 32 3.87 -14.78 -2.10
N ARG A 33 3.66 -15.47 -0.97
CA ARG A 33 4.20 -16.82 -0.74
C ARG A 33 3.19 -17.95 -0.91
N GLU A 34 1.90 -17.65 -1.00
CA GLU A 34 0.82 -18.64 -0.94
C GLU A 34 -0.32 -18.35 -1.92
N GLY A 35 -1.23 -19.32 -2.07
CA GLY A 35 -2.41 -19.20 -2.93
C GLY A 35 -2.09 -19.07 -4.42
N PHE A 36 -3.08 -18.60 -5.18
CA PHE A 36 -2.95 -18.33 -6.62
C PHE A 36 -2.00 -17.18 -6.93
N GLU A 37 -1.77 -16.27 -5.97
CA GLU A 37 -0.84 -15.15 -6.09
C GLU A 37 0.63 -15.52 -5.82
N ARG A 38 0.93 -16.77 -5.44
CA ARG A 38 2.30 -17.22 -5.10
C ARG A 38 3.31 -16.80 -6.17
N GLY A 39 4.40 -16.20 -5.73
CA GLY A 39 5.49 -15.70 -6.57
C GLY A 39 5.25 -14.31 -7.16
N ALA A 40 4.08 -13.70 -6.94
CA ALA A 40 3.85 -12.32 -7.34
C ALA A 40 4.62 -11.34 -6.44
N ASP A 41 5.37 -10.44 -7.06
CA ASP A 41 5.90 -9.25 -6.41
C ASP A 41 4.81 -8.20 -6.22
N LEU A 42 4.87 -7.47 -5.12
CA LEU A 42 4.08 -6.27 -4.89
C LEU A 42 4.89 -5.16 -4.22
N ILE A 43 4.44 -3.92 -4.40
CA ILE A 43 4.86 -2.77 -3.60
C ILE A 43 3.64 -2.25 -2.85
N ASP A 44 3.68 -2.36 -1.52
CA ASP A 44 2.68 -1.80 -0.63
C ASP A 44 3.01 -0.35 -0.31
N VAL A 45 2.05 0.53 -0.57
CA VAL A 45 2.13 1.96 -0.28
C VAL A 45 1.07 2.33 0.75
N PHE A 46 1.48 3.09 1.76
CA PHE A 46 0.59 3.54 2.82
C PHE A 46 0.96 4.94 3.29
N ASN A 47 -0.05 5.71 3.71
CA ASN A 47 0.16 6.88 4.55
C ASN A 47 -0.90 7.01 5.65
N ALA A 48 -0.52 7.69 6.73
CA ALA A 48 -1.36 7.92 7.91
C ALA A 48 -2.53 8.90 7.65
N SER A 49 -2.60 9.52 6.46
CA SER A 49 -3.77 10.33 6.07
C SER A 49 -4.95 9.49 5.59
N GLY A 50 -4.71 8.18 5.39
CA GLY A 50 -5.71 7.18 5.15
C GLY A 50 -5.64 6.51 3.78
N LEU A 51 -4.72 6.92 2.90
CA LEU A 51 -4.54 6.26 1.60
C LEU A 51 -3.60 5.06 1.75
N GLY A 52 -4.02 3.90 1.27
CA GLY A 52 -3.19 2.72 1.12
C GLY A 52 -3.50 1.99 -0.18
N PHE A 53 -2.50 1.51 -0.88
CA PHE A 53 -2.66 0.75 -2.12
C PHE A 53 -1.46 -0.14 -2.38
N SER A 54 -1.67 -1.19 -3.16
CA SER A 54 -0.61 -2.12 -3.57
C SER A 54 -0.52 -2.12 -5.09
N VAL A 55 0.70 -2.05 -5.62
CA VAL A 55 0.96 -2.22 -7.05
C VAL A 55 1.72 -3.50 -7.34
N LEU A 56 1.53 -4.07 -8.53
CA LEU A 56 2.17 -5.31 -8.98
C LEU A 56 3.24 -5.00 -10.03
N PRO A 57 4.55 -4.98 -9.68
CA PRO A 57 5.62 -4.72 -10.66
C PRO A 57 5.60 -5.69 -11.84
N GLY A 58 5.33 -6.97 -11.60
CA GLY A 58 5.21 -7.99 -12.65
C GLY A 58 4.02 -7.80 -13.59
N ARG A 59 3.10 -6.88 -13.28
CA ARG A 59 1.93 -6.54 -14.10
C ARG A 59 1.90 -5.06 -14.43
N ALA A 60 3.03 -4.51 -14.89
CA ALA A 60 3.15 -3.10 -15.31
C ALA A 60 2.69 -2.08 -14.24
N LEU A 61 2.92 -2.38 -12.96
CA LEU A 61 2.47 -1.57 -11.82
C LEU A 61 0.94 -1.43 -11.72
N ASP A 62 0.20 -2.45 -12.17
CA ASP A 62 -1.25 -2.54 -11.97
C ASP A 62 -1.60 -2.41 -10.48
N ILE A 63 -2.71 -1.70 -10.19
CA ILE A 63 -3.18 -1.45 -8.83
C ILE A 63 -4.02 -2.64 -8.38
N ALA A 64 -3.39 -3.57 -7.66
CA ALA A 64 -4.06 -4.76 -7.12
C ALA A 64 -5.15 -4.42 -6.10
N SER A 65 -4.88 -3.45 -5.24
CA SER A 65 -5.82 -2.98 -4.23
C SER A 65 -5.61 -1.50 -3.91
N ALA A 66 -6.69 -0.80 -3.57
CA ALA A 66 -6.64 0.58 -3.13
C ALA A 66 -7.74 0.85 -2.11
N HIS A 67 -7.39 1.54 -1.03
CA HIS A 67 -8.29 1.87 0.06
C HIS A 67 -8.04 3.31 0.51
N TYR A 68 -9.13 4.01 0.86
CA TYR A 68 -9.06 5.30 1.52
C TYR A 68 -9.89 5.29 2.79
N LYS A 69 -9.23 5.49 3.94
CA LYS A 69 -9.86 5.50 5.27
C LYS A 69 -10.72 4.26 5.52
N GLY A 70 -10.21 3.09 5.12
CA GLY A 70 -10.89 1.79 5.26
C GLY A 70 -11.93 1.49 4.17
N GLN A 71 -12.22 2.41 3.25
CA GLN A 71 -13.14 2.18 2.15
C GLN A 71 -12.38 1.71 0.91
N SER A 72 -12.82 0.61 0.30
CA SER A 72 -12.25 0.14 -0.97
C SER A 72 -12.51 1.15 -2.08
N LEU A 73 -11.50 1.37 -2.92
CA LEU A 73 -11.56 2.21 -4.12
C LEU A 73 -11.47 1.38 -5.41
N CYS A 74 -11.28 0.06 -5.31
CA CYS A 74 -11.02 -0.80 -6.46
C CYS A 74 -12.10 -1.88 -6.63
N PHE A 75 -12.34 -2.25 -7.89
CA PHE A 75 -13.03 -3.48 -8.23
C PHE A 75 -12.07 -4.68 -8.11
N ARG A 76 -12.55 -5.80 -7.58
CA ARG A 76 -11.83 -7.07 -7.51
C ARG A 76 -12.58 -8.11 -8.34
N SER A 77 -11.94 -8.60 -9.39
CA SER A 77 -12.50 -9.71 -10.18
C SER A 77 -12.37 -11.02 -9.42
N GLY A 78 -13.21 -12.01 -9.78
CA GLY A 78 -13.25 -13.32 -9.11
C GLY A 78 -11.90 -14.05 -9.04
N PRO A 79 -11.11 -14.11 -10.12
CA PRO A 79 -9.78 -14.71 -10.08
C PRO A 79 -8.76 -13.94 -9.21
N GLY A 80 -9.00 -12.66 -8.92
CA GLY A 80 -8.08 -11.83 -8.14
C GLY A 80 -6.74 -11.58 -8.84
N ASP A 81 -5.68 -11.46 -8.04
CA ASP A 81 -4.30 -11.36 -8.53
C ASP A 81 -3.74 -12.77 -8.66
N VAL A 82 -3.40 -13.17 -9.89
CA VAL A 82 -2.76 -14.46 -10.15
C VAL A 82 -1.25 -14.26 -10.29
N GLY A 83 -0.49 -15.23 -9.78
CA GLY A 83 0.95 -15.24 -9.80
C GLY A 83 1.54 -15.49 -11.18
N PRO A 84 2.88 -15.39 -11.32
CA PRO A 84 3.60 -15.57 -12.57
C PRO A 84 3.47 -16.94 -13.22
N ALA A 85 3.03 -17.97 -12.49
CA ALA A 85 2.76 -19.27 -13.08
C ALA A 85 1.56 -19.30 -14.04
N PHE A 86 0.76 -18.22 -14.11
CA PHE A 86 -0.49 -18.16 -14.88
C PHE A 86 -0.44 -17.19 -16.08
N HIS A 87 0.72 -16.63 -16.43
CA HIS A 87 0.88 -15.71 -17.56
C HIS A 87 2.18 -15.92 -18.34
#